data_AF-A0AAN0YK69-F1
#
_entry.id   AF-A0AAN0YK69-F1
#
_cell.length_a   1.000
_cell.length_b   1.000
_cell.length_c   1.000
_cell.angle_alpha   90.00
_cell.angle_beta   90.00
_cell.angle_gamma   90.00
#
_symmetry.space_group_name_H-M   'P 1'
#
loop_
_entity.id
_entity.type
_entity.pdbx_description
1 polymer ?
#
loop_
_entity_poly.entity_id
_entity_poly.type
_entity_poly.pdbx_seq_one_letter_code
_entity_poly.pdbx_strand_id
1 'polypeptide(L)'
;MPGNVPIGAFFCQYGVVGGNILKLMRQEEGLGLLWAIAIFSAWLGSAVYWLSHPLMGLSWPGIVAGIFVRTFFHTGLFILAHDAMHGNLLPSSPRWNHRLGRWGVSLYACLSYKDCIRNHAKHHRHPAQPGDPDFHNGRHRHPLLWYWHFMGKYLAWRQFWGFVLIFGAIALPLNVLGHVPYENFFVFCLLPIFLSSWQLFFFGTYLPHRDRPSLPKRISKQSIGWRIWSFLSCYHFGTFHEEHHRHPHKPWFQLPDHGVS
;
A
#
# COMPACT_ATOMS: atom_id res chain seq x y z
N MET A 1 3.68 -27.29 -13.66
CA MET A 1 5.09 -26.95 -13.93
C MET A 1 5.71 -26.41 -12.64
N PRO A 2 6.99 -26.68 -12.36
CA PRO A 2 7.42 -27.32 -11.12
C PRO A 2 7.47 -26.40 -9.88
N GLY A 3 7.05 -26.98 -8.74
CA GLY A 3 7.65 -26.80 -7.42
C GLY A 3 7.64 -25.41 -6.78
N ASN A 4 6.57 -25.10 -6.03
CA ASN A 4 6.70 -24.23 -4.86
C ASN A 4 7.54 -24.96 -3.80
N VAL A 5 8.86 -24.87 -3.94
CA VAL A 5 9.79 -25.30 -2.89
C VAL A 5 9.97 -24.09 -1.97
N PRO A 6 9.47 -24.12 -0.72
CA PRO A 6 9.83 -23.09 0.23
C PRO A 6 11.35 -23.09 0.35
N ILE A 7 11.97 -21.90 0.38
CA ILE A 7 13.43 -21.70 0.37
C ILE A 7 14.15 -22.64 1.36
N GLY A 8 13.52 -23.02 2.48
CA GLY A 8 14.06 -24.00 3.43
C GLY A 8 14.31 -25.42 2.91
N ALA A 9 13.66 -25.87 1.84
CA ALA A 9 13.79 -27.25 1.34
C ALA A 9 14.91 -27.43 0.30
N PHE A 10 15.47 -26.35 -0.26
CA PHE A 10 16.64 -26.45 -1.16
C PHE A 10 17.98 -26.55 -0.39
N PHE A 11 18.01 -26.09 0.86
CA PHE A 11 19.26 -26.01 1.66
C PHE A 11 19.52 -27.23 2.56
N CYS A 12 18.61 -28.20 2.62
CA CYS A 12 18.82 -29.41 3.42
C CYS A 12 19.82 -30.39 2.79
N GLN A 13 20.31 -30.13 1.57
CA GLN A 13 21.20 -31.04 0.83
C GLN A 13 22.70 -30.70 0.96
N TYR A 14 23.08 -29.55 1.56
CA TYR A 14 24.49 -29.10 1.58
C TYR A 14 25.02 -28.55 2.92
N GLY A 15 24.51 -29.05 4.06
CA GLY A 15 25.22 -29.21 5.35
C GLY A 15 26.05 -28.09 6.02
N VAL A 16 26.28 -26.92 5.42
CA VAL A 16 27.28 -25.92 5.88
C VAL A 16 26.74 -24.48 5.80
N VAL A 17 25.43 -24.26 5.72
CA VAL A 17 24.85 -22.91 5.53
C VAL A 17 23.70 -22.58 6.50
N GLY A 18 23.80 -23.00 7.77
CA GLY A 18 22.72 -22.83 8.75
C GLY A 18 22.68 -21.47 9.46
N GLY A 19 23.82 -21.00 9.99
CA GLY A 19 23.84 -19.85 10.91
C GLY A 19 23.59 -18.49 10.26
N ASN A 20 24.27 -18.21 9.15
CA ASN A 20 24.21 -16.90 8.50
C ASN A 20 22.87 -16.66 7.79
N ILE A 21 22.28 -17.69 7.17
CA ILE A 21 20.97 -17.57 6.50
C ILE A 21 19.87 -17.33 7.53
N LEU A 22 19.85 -18.09 8.64
CA LEU A 22 18.85 -17.88 9.71
C LEU A 22 18.97 -16.49 10.36
N LYS A 23 20.18 -15.95 10.47
CA LYS A 23 20.41 -14.59 10.98
C LYS A 23 19.87 -13.52 10.03
N LEU A 24 20.13 -13.67 8.72
CA LEU A 24 19.62 -12.75 7.69
C LEU A 24 18.08 -12.78 7.63
N MET A 25 17.47 -13.97 7.60
CA MET A 25 16.01 -14.11 7.60
C MET A 25 15.38 -13.45 8.83
N ARG A 26 15.97 -13.66 10.01
CA ARG A 26 15.49 -13.04 11.26
C ARG A 26 15.63 -11.51 11.25
N GLN A 27 16.69 -11.00 10.61
CA GLN A 27 16.90 -9.56 10.46
C GLN A 27 15.86 -8.94 9.51
N GLU A 28 15.59 -9.58 8.37
CA GLU A 28 14.56 -9.12 7.43
C GLU A 28 13.16 -9.14 8.06
N GLU A 29 12.85 -10.17 8.85
CA GLU A 29 11.60 -10.22 9.64
C GLU A 29 11.52 -9.13 10.70
N GLY A 30 12.64 -8.86 11.40
CA GLY A 30 12.72 -7.77 12.35
C GLY A 30 12.42 -6.41 11.69
N LEU A 31 12.95 -6.19 10.48
CA LEU A 31 12.66 -4.99 9.70
C LEU A 31 11.22 -4.92 9.21
N GLY A 32 10.67 -6.03 8.70
CA GLY A 32 9.27 -6.08 8.25
C GLY A 32 8.27 -5.81 9.38
N LEU A 33 8.51 -6.40 10.56
CA LEU A 33 7.71 -6.13 11.76
C LEU A 33 7.87 -4.68 12.24
N LEU A 34 9.09 -4.15 12.25
CA LEU A 34 9.35 -2.77 12.62
C LEU A 34 8.57 -1.79 11.73
N TRP A 35 8.61 -1.98 10.41
CA TRP A 35 7.85 -1.15 9.48
C TRP A 35 6.34 -1.29 9.66
N ALA A 36 5.84 -2.51 9.94
CA ALA A 36 4.43 -2.72 10.24
C ALA A 36 4.00 -1.91 11.48
N ILE A 37 4.75 -2.02 12.58
CA ILE A 37 4.50 -1.27 13.82
C ILE A 37 4.60 0.24 13.57
N ALA A 38 5.63 0.69 12.87
CA ALA A 38 5.87 2.10 12.58
C ALA A 38 4.71 2.72 11.79
N ILE A 39 4.27 2.06 10.71
CA ILE A 39 3.17 2.58 9.87
C ILE A 39 1.83 2.55 10.62
N PHE A 40 1.50 1.46 11.33
CA PHE A 40 0.25 1.42 12.11
C PHE A 40 0.25 2.50 13.21
N SER A 41 1.37 2.65 13.93
CA SER A 41 1.49 3.63 15.00
C SER A 41 1.48 5.05 14.47
N ALA A 42 2.16 5.33 13.35
CA ALA A 42 2.16 6.64 12.72
C ALA A 42 0.79 6.99 12.12
N TRP A 43 0.10 6.02 11.54
CA TRP A 43 -1.28 6.19 11.07
C TRP A 43 -2.22 6.52 12.23
N LEU A 44 -2.17 5.77 13.34
CA LEU A 44 -3.05 6.01 14.48
C LEU A 44 -2.69 7.32 15.20
N GLY A 45 -1.39 7.52 15.48
CA GLY A 45 -0.88 8.71 16.16
C GLY A 45 -1.16 9.98 15.38
N SER A 46 -0.98 9.98 14.05
CA SER A 46 -1.37 11.12 13.21
C SER A 46 -2.87 11.35 13.20
N ALA A 47 -3.71 10.29 13.27
CA ALA A 47 -5.16 10.44 13.35
C ALA A 47 -5.54 11.16 14.65
N VAL A 48 -5.04 10.67 15.78
CA VAL A 48 -5.30 11.24 17.10
C VAL A 48 -4.84 12.69 17.16
N TYR A 49 -3.60 12.97 16.72
CA TYR A 49 -3.05 14.31 16.72
C TYR A 49 -3.87 15.31 15.89
N TRP A 50 -4.17 14.99 14.63
CA TRP A 50 -4.88 15.95 13.77
C TRP A 50 -6.36 16.08 14.11
N LEU A 51 -7.01 15.01 14.60
CA LEU A 51 -8.40 15.08 15.04
C LEU A 51 -8.56 15.86 16.36
N SER A 52 -7.52 15.91 17.21
CA SER A 52 -7.57 16.68 18.46
C SER A 52 -7.31 18.18 18.29
N HIS A 53 -6.96 18.65 17.10
CA HIS A 53 -6.67 20.06 16.82
C HIS A 53 -7.75 20.65 15.89
N PRO A 54 -8.67 21.50 16.40
CA PRO A 54 -9.72 22.12 15.59
C PRO A 54 -9.16 22.83 14.36
N LEU A 55 -9.82 22.68 13.20
CA LEU A 55 -9.37 23.29 11.94
C LEU A 55 -9.16 24.80 12.05
N MET A 56 -10.03 25.50 12.78
CA MET A 56 -9.94 26.95 13.00
C MET A 56 -8.71 27.37 13.83
N GLY A 57 -8.11 26.44 14.58
CA GLY A 57 -6.88 26.67 15.32
C GLY A 57 -5.61 26.40 14.52
N LEU A 58 -5.72 25.91 13.28
CA LEU A 58 -4.59 25.57 12.42
C LEU A 58 -4.41 26.62 11.32
N SER A 59 -3.15 26.91 10.99
CA SER A 59 -2.83 27.71 9.81
C SER A 59 -3.11 26.92 8.52
N TRP A 60 -3.33 27.61 7.39
CA TRP A 60 -3.49 26.97 6.09
C TRP A 60 -2.35 25.99 5.74
N PRO A 61 -1.06 26.33 5.93
CA PRO A 61 0.03 25.37 5.77
C PRO A 61 -0.08 24.16 6.70
N GLY A 62 -0.53 24.36 7.94
CA GLY A 62 -0.75 23.27 8.90
C GLY A 62 -1.84 22.30 8.46
N ILE A 63 -2.97 22.81 7.96
CA ILE A 63 -4.07 21.98 7.42
C ILE A 63 -3.57 21.16 6.23
N VAL A 64 -2.90 21.81 5.28
CA VAL A 64 -2.33 21.14 4.10
C VAL A 64 -1.33 20.06 4.51
N ALA A 65 -0.41 20.36 5.44
CA ALA A 65 0.54 19.39 5.98
C ALA A 65 -0.18 18.20 6.63
N GLY A 66 -1.23 18.45 7.41
CA GLY A 66 -2.04 17.39 8.02
C GLY A 66 -2.69 16.49 6.99
N ILE A 67 -3.28 17.06 5.93
CA ILE A 67 -3.86 16.27 4.82
C ILE A 67 -2.78 15.39 4.18
N PHE A 68 -1.60 15.94 3.86
CA PHE A 68 -0.51 15.18 3.26
C PHE A 68 0.01 14.05 4.16
N VAL A 69 0.28 14.36 5.43
CA VAL A 69 0.76 13.37 6.41
C VAL A 69 -0.25 12.25 6.59
N ARG A 70 -1.54 12.59 6.75
CA ARG A 70 -2.61 11.61 6.87
C ARG A 70 -2.73 10.77 5.61
N THR A 71 -2.68 11.39 4.43
CA THR A 71 -2.75 10.68 3.14
C THR A 71 -1.60 9.70 2.99
N PHE A 72 -0.38 10.14 3.30
CA PHE A 72 0.84 9.33 3.20
C PHE A 72 0.76 8.08 4.09
N PHE A 73 0.44 8.23 5.38
CA PHE A 73 0.31 7.07 6.27
C PHE A 73 -0.89 6.20 5.94
N HIS A 74 -1.95 6.78 5.38
CA HIS A 74 -3.10 6.01 4.90
C HIS A 74 -2.71 5.14 3.69
N THR A 75 -1.95 5.68 2.73
CA THR A 75 -1.31 4.90 1.65
C THR A 75 -0.44 3.77 2.22
N GLY A 76 0.35 4.06 3.26
CA GLY A 76 1.19 3.08 3.94
C GLY A 76 0.45 1.83 4.45
N LEU A 77 -0.81 1.96 4.90
CA LEU A 77 -1.63 0.81 5.30
C LEU A 77 -1.86 -0.17 4.16
N PHE A 78 -2.13 0.33 2.95
CA PHE A 78 -2.33 -0.52 1.78
C PHE A 78 -1.02 -1.13 1.30
N ILE A 79 0.08 -0.39 1.35
CA ILE A 79 1.43 -0.87 1.01
C ILE A 79 1.85 -2.02 1.93
N LEU A 80 1.64 -1.89 3.24
CA LEU A 80 1.84 -3.00 4.18
C LEU A 80 1.00 -4.21 3.81
N ALA A 81 -0.27 -3.99 3.48
CA ALA A 81 -1.15 -5.09 3.14
C ALA A 81 -0.78 -5.78 1.82
N HIS A 82 -0.31 -5.01 0.85
CA HIS A 82 0.23 -5.51 -0.40
C HIS A 82 1.46 -6.40 -0.16
N ASP A 83 2.44 -5.93 0.61
CA ASP A 83 3.61 -6.76 0.97
C ASP A 83 3.22 -8.02 1.73
N ALA A 84 2.21 -7.92 2.59
CA ALA A 84 1.64 -9.06 3.29
C ALA A 84 0.93 -10.05 2.34
N MET A 85 0.40 -9.62 1.19
CA MET A 85 -0.15 -10.52 0.17
C MET A 85 0.95 -11.36 -0.51
N HIS A 86 2.17 -10.84 -0.57
CA HIS A 86 3.36 -11.58 -1.03
C HIS A 86 4.01 -12.43 0.06
N GLY A 87 3.68 -12.16 1.33
CA GLY A 87 4.33 -12.82 2.46
C GLY A 87 5.62 -12.15 2.91
N ASN A 88 5.91 -10.93 2.44
CA ASN A 88 7.22 -10.29 2.58
C ASN A 88 7.47 -9.68 3.97
N LEU A 89 6.44 -9.41 4.78
CA LEU A 89 6.64 -8.77 6.09
C LEU A 89 7.25 -9.73 7.12
N LEU A 90 6.73 -10.96 7.17
CA LEU A 90 7.17 -12.00 8.10
C LEU A 90 7.27 -13.37 7.39
N PRO A 91 8.29 -13.61 6.55
CA PRO A 91 8.37 -14.78 5.69
C PRO A 91 8.25 -16.15 6.39
N SER A 92 8.77 -16.30 7.62
CA SER A 92 8.60 -17.53 8.42
C SER A 92 7.19 -17.72 8.99
N SER A 93 6.36 -16.68 8.96
CA SER A 93 5.04 -16.66 9.61
C SER A 93 3.93 -16.21 8.66
N PRO A 94 3.52 -17.05 7.68
CA PRO A 94 2.46 -16.73 6.72
C PRO A 94 1.13 -16.31 7.38
N ARG A 95 0.80 -16.91 8.53
CA ARG A 95 -0.39 -16.55 9.32
C ARG A 95 -0.37 -15.08 9.76
N TRP A 96 0.80 -14.57 10.17
CA TRP A 96 0.94 -13.19 10.60
C TRP A 96 0.91 -12.21 9.43
N ASN A 97 1.53 -12.55 8.29
CA ASN A 97 1.34 -11.78 7.05
C ASN A 97 -0.15 -11.60 6.74
N HIS A 98 -0.93 -12.68 6.67
CA HIS A 98 -2.36 -12.57 6.39
C HIS A 98 -3.15 -11.76 7.44
N ARG A 99 -2.75 -11.79 8.72
CA ARG A 99 -3.36 -10.95 9.77
C ARG A 99 -3.04 -9.47 9.56
N LEU A 100 -1.76 -9.13 9.40
CA LEU A 100 -1.30 -7.76 9.18
C LEU A 100 -1.92 -7.17 7.91
N GLY A 101 -1.94 -7.95 6.82
CA GLY A 101 -2.57 -7.51 5.58
C GLY A 101 -4.07 -7.31 5.69
N ARG A 102 -4.77 -8.17 6.46
CA ARG A 102 -6.18 -7.96 6.77
C ARG A 102 -6.40 -6.69 7.58
N TRP A 103 -5.61 -6.44 8.61
CA TRP A 103 -5.69 -5.20 9.38
C TRP A 103 -5.43 -3.98 8.52
N GLY A 104 -4.40 -4.02 7.67
CA GLY A 104 -4.06 -2.93 6.76
C GLY A 104 -5.24 -2.54 5.86
N VAL A 105 -5.80 -3.48 5.10
CA VAL A 105 -6.91 -3.15 4.18
C VAL A 105 -8.25 -2.89 4.89
N SER A 106 -8.47 -3.47 6.07
CA SER A 106 -9.66 -3.20 6.88
C SER A 106 -9.63 -1.78 7.45
N LEU A 107 -8.48 -1.34 7.99
CA LEU A 107 -8.29 0.02 8.50
C LEU A 107 -8.23 1.06 7.38
N TYR A 108 -7.79 0.66 6.19
CA TYR A 108 -7.75 1.50 5.01
C TYR A 108 -9.16 1.95 4.60
N ALA A 109 -10.01 1.02 4.17
CA ALA A 109 -11.36 1.36 3.71
C ALA A 109 -12.36 0.20 3.90
N CYS A 110 -12.18 -0.61 4.96
CA CYS A 110 -12.99 -1.79 5.23
C CYS A 110 -13.02 -2.79 4.06
N LEU A 111 -11.90 -2.88 3.33
CA LEU A 111 -11.78 -3.72 2.14
C LEU A 111 -11.63 -5.20 2.52
N SER A 112 -12.01 -6.09 1.61
CA SER A 112 -11.81 -7.53 1.78
C SER A 112 -10.41 -7.94 1.38
N TYR A 113 -9.60 -8.31 2.36
CA TYR A 113 -8.26 -8.87 2.11
C TYR A 113 -8.29 -10.08 1.16
N LYS A 114 -9.32 -10.93 1.24
CA LYS A 114 -9.49 -12.09 0.35
C LYS A 114 -9.68 -11.67 -1.11
N ASP A 115 -10.44 -10.61 -1.35
CA ASP A 115 -10.67 -10.11 -2.71
C ASP A 115 -9.44 -9.37 -3.22
N CYS A 116 -8.80 -8.56 -2.37
CA CYS A 116 -7.55 -7.88 -2.70
C CYS A 116 -6.45 -8.86 -3.11
N ILE A 117 -6.15 -9.89 -2.30
CA ILE A 117 -5.09 -10.87 -2.63
C ILE A 117 -5.40 -11.65 -3.91
N ARG A 118 -6.68 -11.96 -4.17
CA ARG A 118 -7.11 -12.65 -5.39
C ARG A 118 -6.92 -11.76 -6.61
N ASN A 119 -7.35 -10.50 -6.54
CA ASN A 119 -7.19 -9.52 -7.61
C ASN A 119 -5.70 -9.25 -7.87
N HIS A 120 -4.93 -9.06 -6.81
CA HIS A 120 -3.48 -8.88 -6.87
C HIS A 120 -2.76 -10.05 -7.57
N ALA A 121 -3.14 -11.29 -7.23
CA ALA A 121 -2.60 -12.46 -7.92
C ALA A 121 -3.00 -12.52 -9.41
N LYS A 122 -4.17 -11.98 -9.79
CA LYS A 122 -4.55 -11.86 -11.22
C LYS A 122 -3.70 -10.81 -11.92
N HIS A 123 -3.46 -9.68 -11.25
CA HIS A 123 -2.60 -8.60 -11.74
C HIS A 123 -1.19 -9.12 -12.08
N HIS A 124 -0.54 -9.84 -11.15
CA HIS A 124 0.78 -10.44 -11.42
C HIS A 124 0.81 -11.49 -12.53
N ARG A 125 -0.31 -12.17 -12.81
CA ARG A 125 -0.36 -13.20 -13.87
C ARG A 125 -0.52 -12.59 -15.27
N HIS A 126 -1.20 -11.45 -15.38
CA HIS A 126 -1.55 -10.84 -16.66
C HIS A 126 -1.30 -9.32 -16.66
N PRO A 127 -0.13 -8.83 -16.23
CA PRO A 127 0.07 -7.39 -16.00
C PRO A 127 -0.22 -6.57 -17.27
N ALA A 128 -1.07 -5.54 -17.14
CA ALA A 128 -1.53 -4.69 -18.25
C ALA A 128 -2.15 -5.45 -19.45
N GLN A 129 -2.81 -6.58 -19.20
CA GLN A 129 -3.49 -7.38 -20.22
C GLN A 129 -4.95 -7.66 -19.85
N PRO A 130 -5.79 -8.10 -20.81
CA PRO A 130 -7.11 -8.60 -20.49
C PRO A 130 -7.06 -9.69 -19.39
N GLY A 131 -7.83 -9.50 -18.33
CA GLY A 131 -7.82 -10.37 -17.14
C GLY A 131 -7.12 -9.76 -15.91
N ASP A 132 -6.37 -8.68 -16.11
CA ASP A 132 -5.85 -7.83 -15.04
C ASP A 132 -6.96 -6.92 -14.46
N PRO A 133 -7.28 -7.00 -13.16
CA PRO A 133 -8.21 -6.07 -12.53
C PRO A 133 -7.75 -4.59 -12.58
N ASP A 134 -6.44 -4.36 -12.78
CA ASP A 134 -5.85 -3.03 -12.83
C ASP A 134 -5.84 -2.44 -14.25
N PHE A 135 -6.16 -3.25 -15.26
CA PHE A 135 -6.21 -2.83 -16.66
C PHE A 135 -7.63 -2.43 -17.07
N HIS A 136 -7.81 -1.20 -17.60
CA HIS A 136 -9.16 -0.71 -17.91
C HIS A 136 -9.79 -1.39 -19.13
N ASN A 137 -9.22 -1.21 -20.32
CA ASN A 137 -9.76 -1.73 -21.59
C ASN A 137 -8.85 -1.48 -22.81
N GLY A 138 -7.65 -0.92 -22.64
CA GLY A 138 -6.72 -0.62 -23.74
C GLY A 138 -7.19 0.42 -24.77
N ARG A 139 -8.36 1.06 -24.57
CA ARG A 139 -8.96 2.02 -25.51
C ARG A 139 -9.24 3.38 -24.89
N HIS A 140 -9.71 3.41 -23.65
CA HIS A 140 -10.05 4.64 -22.94
C HIS A 140 -8.94 5.02 -21.97
N ARG A 141 -8.33 6.18 -22.21
CA ARG A 141 -7.13 6.65 -21.49
C ARG A 141 -7.43 7.65 -20.38
N HIS A 142 -8.69 8.05 -20.19
CA HIS A 142 -9.03 9.09 -19.24
C HIS A 142 -8.83 8.60 -17.81
N PRO A 143 -7.92 9.21 -17.01
CA PRO A 143 -7.53 8.68 -15.71
C PRO A 143 -8.70 8.59 -14.73
N LEU A 144 -9.67 9.52 -14.77
CA LEU A 144 -10.86 9.45 -13.90
C LEU A 144 -11.79 8.26 -14.22
N LEU A 145 -11.97 7.93 -15.51
CA LEU A 145 -12.85 6.81 -15.89
C LEU A 145 -12.20 5.48 -15.51
N TRP A 146 -10.88 5.39 -15.70
CA TRP A 146 -10.09 4.26 -15.24
C TRP A 146 -10.15 4.13 -13.72
N TYR A 147 -10.00 5.22 -12.98
CA TYR A 147 -10.11 5.20 -11.53
C TYR A 147 -11.45 4.61 -11.06
N TRP A 148 -12.58 5.02 -11.66
CA TRP A 148 -13.89 4.41 -11.34
C TRP A 148 -14.00 2.95 -11.73
N HIS A 149 -13.45 2.56 -12.87
CA HIS A 149 -13.37 1.15 -13.24
C HIS A 149 -12.57 0.34 -12.21
N PHE A 150 -11.41 0.85 -11.81
CA PHE A 150 -10.51 0.26 -10.82
C PHE A 150 -11.21 0.12 -9.47
N MET A 151 -11.81 1.20 -8.95
CA MET A 151 -12.52 1.17 -7.67
C MET A 151 -13.65 0.13 -7.68
N GLY A 152 -14.38 -0.03 -8.79
CA GLY A 152 -15.41 -1.07 -8.94
C GLY A 152 -14.90 -2.52 -8.86
N LYS A 153 -13.60 -2.77 -9.03
CA LYS A 153 -12.99 -4.11 -8.86
C LYS A 153 -12.58 -4.42 -7.43
N TYR A 154 -12.30 -3.39 -6.63
CA TYR A 154 -11.72 -3.53 -5.30
C TYR A 154 -12.69 -3.18 -4.17
N LEU A 155 -13.63 -2.27 -4.40
CA LEU A 155 -14.61 -1.83 -3.42
C LEU A 155 -16.01 -2.33 -3.80
N ALA A 156 -16.44 -3.42 -3.17
CA ALA A 156 -17.79 -3.95 -3.35
C ALA A 156 -18.84 -3.06 -2.66
N TRP A 157 -20.06 -3.01 -3.17
CA TRP A 157 -21.15 -2.21 -2.57
C TRP A 157 -21.38 -2.51 -1.08
N ARG A 158 -21.28 -3.78 -0.67
CA ARG A 158 -21.38 -4.15 0.75
C ARG A 158 -20.27 -3.52 1.60
N GLN A 159 -19.05 -3.43 1.08
CA GLN A 159 -17.93 -2.79 1.77
C GLN A 159 -18.09 -1.28 1.81
N PHE A 160 -18.58 -0.67 0.72
CA PHE A 160 -18.88 0.76 0.68
C PHE A 160 -19.91 1.14 1.75
N TRP A 161 -21.03 0.43 1.84
CA TRP A 161 -22.03 0.70 2.88
C TRP A 161 -21.51 0.37 4.30
N GLY A 162 -20.73 -0.71 4.44
CA GLY A 162 -20.05 -1.02 5.70
C GLY A 162 -19.10 0.10 6.13
N PHE A 163 -18.33 0.66 5.20
CA PHE A 163 -17.46 1.81 5.40
C PHE A 163 -18.26 3.03 5.87
N VAL A 164 -19.36 3.38 5.18
CA VAL A 164 -20.22 4.51 5.58
C VAL A 164 -20.76 4.33 7.00
N LEU A 165 -21.26 3.14 7.34
CA LEU A 165 -21.80 2.85 8.66
C LEU A 165 -20.73 2.90 9.75
N ILE A 166 -19.57 2.27 9.53
CA ILE A 166 -18.47 2.23 10.50
C ILE A 166 -17.92 3.64 10.73
N PHE A 167 -17.64 4.39 9.67
CA PHE A 167 -17.10 5.74 9.81
C PHE A 167 -18.12 6.71 10.40
N GLY A 168 -19.42 6.55 10.11
CA GLY A 168 -20.48 7.28 10.81
C GLY A 168 -20.54 6.95 12.31
N ALA A 169 -20.45 5.67 12.66
CA ALA A 169 -20.42 5.20 14.05
C ALA A 169 -19.15 5.61 14.81
N ILE A 170 -18.05 5.91 14.12
CA ILE A 170 -16.84 6.51 14.71
C ILE A 170 -17.00 8.04 14.84
N ALA A 171 -17.52 8.71 13.81
CA ALA A 171 -17.67 10.16 13.79
C ALA A 171 -18.61 10.67 14.90
N LEU A 172 -19.72 9.97 15.14
CA LEU A 172 -20.72 10.38 16.13
C LEU A 172 -20.14 10.50 17.56
N PRO A 173 -19.53 9.47 18.18
CA PRO A 173 -18.95 9.59 19.51
C PRO A 173 -17.74 10.53 19.55
N LEU A 174 -16.94 10.62 18.48
CA LEU A 174 -15.86 11.61 18.41
C LEU A 174 -16.41 13.04 18.47
N ASN A 175 -17.56 13.29 17.84
CA ASN A 175 -18.21 14.60 17.89
C ASN A 175 -18.89 14.86 19.24
N VAL A 176 -19.72 13.92 19.72
CA VAL A 176 -20.55 14.11 20.92
C VAL A 176 -19.73 14.07 22.21
N LEU A 177 -18.76 13.15 22.31
CA LEU A 177 -17.95 12.95 23.52
C LEU A 177 -16.56 13.56 23.41
N GLY A 178 -15.95 13.48 22.23
CA GLY A 178 -14.61 13.99 21.98
C GLY A 178 -14.57 15.46 21.53
N HIS A 179 -15.73 16.09 21.31
CA HIS A 179 -15.86 17.45 20.78
C HIS A 179 -15.10 17.68 19.46
N VAL A 180 -14.90 16.62 18.67
CA VAL A 180 -14.23 16.72 17.36
C VAL A 180 -15.23 17.26 16.33
N PRO A 181 -14.96 18.41 15.67
CA PRO A 181 -15.84 18.93 14.63
C PRO A 181 -15.96 17.96 13.45
N TYR A 182 -17.12 17.93 12.77
CA TYR A 182 -17.30 17.06 11.60
C TYR A 182 -16.39 17.45 10.45
N GLU A 183 -16.03 18.73 10.35
CA GLU A 183 -15.09 19.27 9.38
C GLU A 183 -13.68 18.69 9.62
N ASN A 184 -13.24 18.62 10.88
CA ASN A 184 -11.99 17.97 11.26
C ASN A 184 -11.98 16.50 10.85
N PHE A 185 -13.07 15.79 11.14
CA PHE A 185 -13.22 14.39 10.75
C PHE A 185 -13.18 14.23 9.23
N PHE A 186 -13.88 15.09 8.49
CA PHE A 186 -13.86 15.05 7.04
C PHE A 186 -12.46 15.32 6.47
N VAL A 187 -11.81 16.41 6.90
CA VAL A 187 -10.53 16.88 6.37
C VAL A 187 -9.36 15.97 6.76
N PHE A 188 -9.33 15.45 7.98
CA PHE A 188 -8.20 14.64 8.47
C PHE A 188 -8.47 13.13 8.50
N CYS A 189 -9.69 12.68 8.20
CA CYS A 189 -10.02 11.25 8.10
C CYS A 189 -10.49 10.87 6.70
N LEU A 190 -11.61 11.42 6.22
CA LEU A 190 -12.24 10.98 4.97
C LEU A 190 -11.49 11.43 3.71
N LEU A 191 -11.07 12.70 3.68
CA LEU A 191 -10.32 13.25 2.54
C LEU A 191 -8.98 12.50 2.31
N PRO A 192 -8.16 12.20 3.34
CA PRO A 192 -6.96 11.37 3.20
C PRO A 192 -7.19 9.96 2.66
N ILE A 193 -8.31 9.32 3.03
CA ILE A 193 -8.69 8.01 2.47
C ILE A 193 -8.88 8.14 0.96
N PHE A 194 -9.69 9.12 0.52
CA PHE A 194 -9.90 9.38 -0.90
C PHE A 194 -8.58 9.72 -1.63
N LEU A 195 -7.80 10.66 -1.11
CA LEU A 195 -6.54 11.09 -1.73
C LEU A 195 -5.52 9.94 -1.80
N SER A 196 -5.45 9.09 -0.78
CA SER A 196 -4.56 7.92 -0.80
C SER A 196 -4.99 6.90 -1.85
N SER A 197 -6.29 6.70 -2.06
CA SER A 197 -6.80 5.76 -3.07
C SER A 197 -6.54 6.27 -4.48
N TRP A 198 -6.66 7.59 -4.69
CA TRP A 198 -6.22 8.25 -5.90
C TRP A 198 -4.70 8.15 -6.08
N GLN A 199 -3.91 8.34 -5.02
CA GLN A 199 -2.44 8.22 -5.05
C GLN A 199 -2.01 6.82 -5.47
N LEU A 200 -2.53 5.77 -4.82
CA LEU A 200 -2.28 4.37 -5.15
C LEU A 200 -2.67 4.06 -6.60
N PHE A 201 -3.88 4.47 -7.00
CA PHE A 201 -4.33 4.29 -8.37
C PHE A 201 -3.39 5.00 -9.36
N PHE A 202 -3.10 6.28 -9.14
CA PHE A 202 -2.36 7.08 -10.11
C PHE A 202 -0.93 6.59 -10.27
N PHE A 203 -0.20 6.40 -9.15
CA PHE A 203 1.21 6.02 -9.19
C PHE A 203 1.42 4.51 -9.33
N GLY A 204 0.61 3.68 -8.68
CA GLY A 204 0.75 2.22 -8.68
C GLY A 204 0.02 1.51 -9.83
N THR A 205 -1.02 2.13 -10.40
CA THR A 205 -1.84 1.49 -11.45
C THR A 205 -1.81 2.26 -12.77
N TYR A 206 -2.18 3.54 -12.80
CA TYR A 206 -2.33 4.28 -14.05
C TYR A 206 -0.98 4.55 -14.74
N LEU A 207 -0.01 5.13 -14.03
CA LEU A 207 1.28 5.48 -14.63
C LEU A 207 2.11 4.28 -15.12
N PRO A 208 2.13 3.12 -14.42
CA PRO A 208 2.86 1.94 -14.87
C PRO A 208 2.17 1.19 -16.02
N HIS A 209 0.83 1.18 -16.07
CA HIS A 209 0.07 0.38 -17.06
C HIS A 209 -0.49 1.17 -18.24
N ARG A 210 -0.44 2.51 -18.22
CA ARG A 210 -0.78 3.29 -19.43
C ARG A 210 0.24 3.03 -20.53
N ASP A 211 -0.23 2.93 -21.77
CA ASP A 211 0.65 2.79 -22.94
C ASP A 211 1.75 3.85 -22.92
N ARG A 212 3.01 3.41 -22.87
CA ARG A 212 4.16 4.27 -23.15
C ARG A 212 4.77 3.81 -24.47
N PRO A 213 5.14 4.74 -25.38
CA PRO A 213 6.20 4.43 -26.33
C PRO A 213 7.38 3.88 -25.54
N SER A 214 8.08 2.87 -26.05
CA SER A 214 9.30 2.33 -25.47
C SER A 214 10.32 3.47 -25.30
N LEU A 215 10.27 4.19 -24.18
CA LEU A 215 11.20 5.25 -23.86
C LEU A 215 12.59 4.60 -23.76
N PRO A 216 13.64 5.22 -24.33
CA PRO A 216 15.00 4.75 -24.14
C PRO A 216 15.32 4.66 -22.65
N LYS A 217 16.07 3.61 -22.31
CA LYS A 217 16.55 3.20 -20.98
C LYS A 217 16.77 4.32 -19.93
N ARG A 218 16.44 3.93 -18.70
CA ARG A 218 17.19 4.22 -17.45
C ARG A 218 17.45 5.71 -17.19
N ILE A 219 16.40 6.44 -16.81
CA ILE A 219 16.58 7.59 -15.91
C ILE A 219 17.36 7.04 -14.71
N SER A 220 18.47 7.67 -14.34
CA SER A 220 19.23 7.31 -13.15
C SER A 220 18.31 7.39 -11.93
N LYS A 221 17.69 6.26 -11.56
CA LYS A 221 16.86 6.08 -10.36
C LYS A 221 17.68 6.22 -9.06
N GLN A 222 18.93 6.69 -9.16
CA GLN A 222 19.92 6.67 -8.10
C GLN A 222 20.06 8.02 -7.37
N SER A 223 19.52 9.14 -7.88
CA SER A 223 19.61 10.40 -7.13
C SER A 223 18.78 10.34 -5.86
N ILE A 224 19.26 10.99 -4.79
CA ILE A 224 18.57 11.06 -3.51
C ILE A 224 17.17 11.68 -3.65
N GLY A 225 17.02 12.71 -4.49
CA GLY A 225 15.73 13.35 -4.78
C GLY A 225 14.74 12.38 -5.42
N TRP A 226 15.19 11.53 -6.35
CA TRP A 226 14.34 10.49 -6.95
C TRP A 226 13.96 9.40 -5.95
N ARG A 227 14.86 8.99 -5.05
CA ARG A 227 14.55 8.04 -3.98
C ARG A 227 13.49 8.60 -3.04
N ILE A 228 13.64 9.85 -2.59
CA ILE A 228 12.64 10.54 -1.75
C ILE A 228 11.30 10.66 -2.48
N TRP A 229 11.30 11.08 -3.74
CA TRP A 229 10.06 11.17 -4.54
C TRP A 229 9.37 9.82 -4.68
N SER A 230 10.11 8.76 -4.98
CA SER A 230 9.53 7.41 -5.10
C SER A 230 8.93 6.93 -3.78
N PHE A 231 9.55 7.25 -2.65
CA PHE A 231 9.00 6.97 -1.32
C PHE A 231 7.71 7.74 -1.06
N LEU A 232 7.73 9.06 -1.24
CA LEU A 232 6.58 9.93 -0.94
C LEU A 232 5.40 9.70 -1.88
N SER A 233 5.66 9.34 -3.14
CA SER A 233 4.61 9.14 -4.14
C SER A 233 3.84 7.83 -3.95
N CYS A 234 4.51 6.72 -3.60
CA CYS A 234 3.83 5.43 -3.42
C CYS A 234 4.71 4.37 -2.72
N TYR A 235 5.51 4.73 -1.71
CA TYR A 235 6.41 3.77 -1.02
C TYR A 235 7.26 2.95 -2.00
N HIS A 236 7.84 3.62 -3.00
CA HIS A 236 8.63 3.06 -4.10
C HIS A 236 7.84 2.28 -5.17
N PHE A 237 6.65 1.76 -4.88
CA PHE A 237 5.89 0.93 -5.82
C PHE A 237 5.65 1.59 -7.18
N GLY A 238 5.26 2.85 -7.23
CA GLY A 238 4.98 3.50 -8.51
C GLY A 238 6.20 3.57 -9.44
N THR A 239 7.37 3.95 -8.91
CA THR A 239 8.61 4.07 -9.68
C THR A 239 9.27 2.72 -9.96
N PHE A 240 9.09 1.76 -9.05
CA PHE A 240 9.71 0.44 -9.08
C PHE A 240 8.70 -0.69 -9.33
N HIS A 241 7.60 -0.38 -10.03
CA HIS A 241 6.49 -1.33 -10.25
C HIS A 241 6.93 -2.52 -11.09
N GLU A 242 7.74 -2.27 -12.11
CA GLU A 242 8.30 -3.32 -12.96
C GLU A 242 9.27 -4.22 -12.18
N GLU A 243 10.12 -3.62 -11.34
CA GLU A 243 11.02 -4.37 -10.45
C GLU A 243 10.26 -5.19 -9.42
N HIS A 244 9.14 -4.68 -8.91
CA HIS A 244 8.23 -5.44 -8.06
C HIS A 244 7.68 -6.68 -8.78
N HIS A 245 7.21 -6.54 -10.02
CA HIS A 245 6.76 -7.69 -10.83
C HIS A 245 7.86 -8.73 -11.06
N ARG A 246 9.12 -8.29 -11.24
CA ARG A 246 10.27 -9.18 -11.40
C ARG A 246 10.71 -9.84 -10.09
N HIS A 247 10.59 -9.13 -8.97
CA HIS A 247 11.07 -9.56 -7.66
C HIS A 247 9.97 -9.45 -6.60
N PRO A 248 8.85 -10.18 -6.75
CA PRO A 248 7.68 -10.03 -5.86
C PRO A 248 7.92 -10.46 -4.41
N HIS A 249 9.02 -11.18 -4.16
CA HIS A 249 9.45 -11.60 -2.83
C HIS A 249 10.25 -10.52 -2.08
N LYS A 250 10.46 -9.35 -2.70
CA LYS A 250 11.16 -8.23 -2.08
C LYS A 250 10.16 -7.27 -1.46
N PRO A 251 10.34 -6.88 -0.19
CA PRO A 251 9.47 -5.90 0.43
C PRO A 251 9.70 -4.50 -0.16
N TRP A 252 8.70 -3.64 -0.01
CA TRP A 252 8.67 -2.30 -0.60
C TRP A 252 9.91 -1.44 -0.26
N PHE A 253 10.41 -1.57 0.98
CA PHE A 253 11.55 -0.81 1.48
C PHE A 253 12.91 -1.29 0.93
N GLN A 254 12.95 -2.42 0.23
CA GLN A 254 14.14 -2.94 -0.46
C GLN A 254 14.07 -2.80 -1.99
N LEU A 255 12.92 -2.41 -2.55
CA LEU A 255 12.76 -2.25 -4.01
C LEU A 255 13.81 -1.32 -4.64
N PRO A 256 14.20 -0.17 -4.04
CA PRO A 256 15.17 0.73 -4.64
C PRO A 256 16.58 0.15 -4.81
N ASP A 257 16.95 -0.87 -4.03
CA ASP A 257 18.29 -1.47 -4.04
C ASP A 257 18.43 -2.58 -5.10
N HIS A 258 17.29 -3.00 -5.64
CA HIS A 258 17.20 -3.94 -6.76
C HIS A 258 16.64 -3.28 -8.03
N GLY A 259 16.51 -1.95 -8.00
CA GLY A 259 16.18 -1.14 -9.16
C GLY A 259 17.13 -1.49 -10.30
N VAL A 260 16.59 -1.97 -11.42
CA VAL A 260 17.42 -2.21 -12.60
C VAL A 260 17.94 -0.85 -13.01
N SER A 261 19.20 -0.67 -12.68
CA SER A 261 20.06 0.21 -13.40
C SER A 261 20.09 -0.42 -14.80
#